data_AF-A0A087CXW9-F1
#
_entry.id   AF-A0A087CXW9-F1
#
_cell.length_a   1.000
_cell.length_b   1.000
_cell.length_c   1.000
_cell.angle_alpha   90.00
_cell.angle_beta   90.00
_cell.angle_gamma   90.00
#
_symmetry.space_group_name_H-M   'P 1'
#
loop_
_entity.id
_entity.type
_entity.pdbx_description
1 polymer ?
#
loop_
_entity_poly.entity_id
_entity_poly.type
_entity_poly.pdbx_seq_one_letter_code
_entity_poly.pdbx_strand_id
1 'polypeptide(L)' 'MARYSKEQRRRAAELYERYEHSAADVIRELGYPSKEALRMWHRDWLEERRTGIPSSRGEHYS' A
#
# COMPACT_ATOMS: atom_id res chain seq x y z
N MET A 1 -4.79 -2.90 -16.25
CA MET A 1 -4.51 -1.51 -15.86
C MET A 1 -4.37 -1.49 -14.36
N ALA A 2 -3.18 -1.22 -13.81
CA ALA A 2 -3.03 -1.07 -12.37
C ALA A 2 -3.93 0.10 -11.92
N ARG A 3 -4.98 -0.20 -11.15
CA ARG A 3 -5.99 0.80 -10.75
C ARG A 3 -5.42 1.93 -9.89
N TYR A 4 -4.20 1.75 -9.37
CA TYR A 4 -3.50 2.70 -8.49
C TYR A 4 -2.01 2.82 -8.84
N SER A 5 -1.53 4.06 -8.95
CA SER A 5 -0.13 4.39 -9.20
C SER A 5 0.77 3.98 -8.03
N LYS A 6 2.08 3.74 -8.28
CA LYS A 6 3.05 3.43 -7.21
C LYS A 6 3.04 4.48 -6.09
N GLU A 7 2.89 5.75 -6.44
CA GLU A 7 2.85 6.84 -5.46
C GLU A 7 1.61 6.76 -4.55
N GLN A 8 0.45 6.41 -5.10
CA GLN A 8 -0.77 6.21 -4.31
C GLN A 8 -0.61 5.03 -3.32
N ARG A 9 0.08 3.97 -3.74
CA ARG A 9 0.35 2.81 -2.90
C ARG A 9 1.30 3.14 -1.75
N ARG A 10 2.36 3.89 -2.06
CA ARG A 10 3.32 4.36 -1.07
C ARG A 10 2.65 5.28 -0.05
N ARG A 11 1.81 6.21 -0.51
CA ARG A 11 1.03 7.10 0.36
C ARG A 11 0.07 6.32 1.27
N ALA A 12 -0.60 5.30 0.73
CA ALA A 12 -1.48 4.45 1.53
C ALA A 12 -0.70 3.60 2.57
N ALA A 13 0.47 3.06 2.21
CA ALA A 13 1.32 2.31 3.14
C ALA A 13 1.89 3.21 4.26
N GLU A 14 2.28 4.45 3.93
CA GLU A 14 2.75 5.43 4.93
C GLU A 14 1.64 5.84 5.90
N LEU A 15 0.43 6.11 5.38
CA LEU A 15 -0.74 6.38 6.22
C LEU A 15 -1.07 5.18 7.10
N TYR A 16 -0.95 3.96 6.58
CA TYR A 16 -1.19 2.75 7.35
C TYR A 16 -0.25 2.61 8.56
N GLU A 17 1.04 2.94 8.42
CA GLU A 17 1.97 2.98 9.55
C GLU A 17 1.65 4.14 10.51
N ARG A 18 1.26 5.31 9.98
CA ARG A 18 0.84 6.46 10.79
C ARG A 18 -0.40 6.19 11.65
N TYR A 19 -1.35 5.41 11.15
CA TYR A 19 -2.56 5.00 11.89
C TYR A 19 -2.39 3.67 12.66
N GLU A 20 -1.16 3.28 13.00
CA GLU A 20 -0.89 2.07 13.79
C GLU A 20 -1.49 0.78 13.16
N HIS A 21 -1.46 0.67 11.83
CA HIS A 21 -2.03 -0.42 11.06
C HIS A 21 -3.57 -0.45 11.00
N SER A 22 -4.23 0.69 11.19
CA SER A 22 -5.67 0.81 10.95
C SER A 22 -5.99 0.98 9.47
N ALA A 23 -6.38 -0.11 8.81
CA ALA A 23 -6.83 -0.05 7.42
C ALA A 23 -8.13 0.74 7.26
N ALA A 24 -8.97 0.81 8.30
CA ALA A 24 -10.23 1.54 8.24
C ALA A 24 -10.01 3.04 8.13
N ASP A 25 -9.05 3.59 8.89
CA ASP A 25 -8.74 5.03 8.86
C ASP A 25 -8.11 5.43 7.53
N VAL A 26 -7.18 4.63 7.00
CA VAL A 26 -6.59 4.87 5.67
C VAL A 26 -7.66 4.90 4.58
N ILE A 27 -8.60 3.95 4.61
CA ILE A 27 -9.69 3.87 3.64
C ILE A 27 -10.67 5.03 3.81
N ARG A 28 -10.95 5.43 5.04
CA ARG A 28 -11.81 6.59 5.33
C ARG A 28 -11.19 7.89 4.81
N GLU A 29 -9.87 8.02 4.91
CA GLU A 29 -9.16 9.24 4.50
C GLU A 29 -8.90 9.29 2.99
N LEU A 30 -8.46 8.18 2.39
CA LEU A 30 -8.13 8.13 0.96
C LEU A 30 -9.32 7.74 0.07
N GLY A 31 -10.34 7.08 0.61
CA GLY A 31 -11.46 6.49 -0.15
C GLY A 31 -11.10 5.21 -0.93
N TYR A 32 -9.84 4.78 -0.85
CA TYR A 32 -9.23 3.59 -1.45
C TYR A 32 -7.99 3.22 -0.62
N PRO A 33 -7.35 2.04 -0.78
CA PRO A 33 -7.76 0.83 -1.49
C PRO A 33 -8.57 -0.13 -0.59
N SER A 34 -8.91 -1.33 -1.03
CA SER A 34 -9.48 -2.35 -0.14
C SER A 34 -8.51 -2.74 0.99
N LYS A 35 -9.02 -3.19 2.15
CA LYS A 35 -8.19 -3.62 3.30
C LYS A 35 -7.11 -4.65 2.91
N GLU A 36 -7.44 -5.58 2.01
CA GLU A 36 -6.50 -6.60 1.52
C GLU A 36 -5.38 -6.01 0.67
N ALA A 37 -5.72 -5.11 -0.25
CA ALA A 37 -4.73 -4.40 -1.07
C ALA A 37 -3.77 -3.59 -0.18
N LEU A 38 -4.30 -2.94 0.86
CA LEU A 38 -3.46 -2.18 1.79
C LEU A 38 -2.45 -3.06 2.53
N ARG A 39 -2.87 -4.24 3.04
CA ARG A 39 -1.93 -5.18 3.68
C ARG A 39 -0.86 -5.66 2.71
N MET A 40 -1.23 -5.94 1.47
CA MET A 40 -0.26 -6.36 0.46
C MET A 40 0.73 -5.26 0.13
N TRP A 41 0.26 -4.02 -0.06
CA TRP A 41 1.14 -2.88 -0.31
C TRP A 41 2.05 -2.58 0.87
N HIS A 42 1.56 -2.73 2.10
CA HIS A 42 2.39 -2.58 3.29
C HIS A 42 3.51 -3.64 3.36
N ARG A 43 3.19 -4.90 3.03
CA ARG A 43 4.19 -5.97 2.96
C ARG A 43 5.23 -5.71 1.87
N ASP A 44 4.76 -5.30 0.69
CA ASP A 44 5.58 -4.96 -0.47
C ASP A 44 6.54 -3.80 -0.15
N TRP A 45 6.03 -2.77 0.51
CA TRP A 45 6.79 -1.64 1.00
C TRP A 45 7.81 -2.03 2.08
N LEU A 46 7.47 -2.96 2.98
CA LEU A 46 8.42 -3.47 3.98
C LEU A 46 9.53 -4.30 3.33
N GLU A 47 9.21 -5.10 2.32
CA GLU A 47 10.20 -5.83 1.51
C GLU A 47 11.11 -4.85 0.75
N GLU A 48 10.55 -3.79 0.14
CA GLU A 48 11.31 -2.74 -0.54
C GLU A 48 12.23 -1.99 0.45
N ARG A 49 11.75 -1.65 1.65
CA ARG A 49 12.60 -1.06 2.71
C ARG A 49 13.70 -1.98 3.20
N ARG A 50 13.44 -3.29 3.26
CA ARG A 50 14.39 -4.29 3.74
C ARG A 50 15.47 -4.61 2.69
N THR A 51 15.09 -4.66 1.41
CA THR A 51 15.95 -5.13 0.32
C THR A 51 16.50 -4.01 -0.56
N GLY A 52 15.88 -2.83 -0.52
CA GLY A 52 16.14 -1.72 -1.44
C GLY A 52 15.60 -1.97 -2.86
N ILE A 53 14.96 -3.12 -3.11
CA ILE A 53 14.48 -3.51 -4.43
C ILE A 53 12.98 -3.20 -4.52
N PRO A 54 12.55 -2.35 -5.47
CA PRO A 54 11.13 -2.09 -5.67
C PRO A 54 10.45 -3.34 -6.19
N SER A 55 9.44 -3.81 -5.46
CA SER A 55 8.79 -5.07 -5.79
C SER A 55 7.91 -4.93 -7.05
N SER A 56 8.18 -5.79 -8.04
CA SER A 56 7.38 -5.89 -9.26
C SER A 56 5.99 -6.50 -9.02
N ARG A 57 5.72 -7.05 -7.83
CA ARG A 57 4.42 -7.66 -7.48
C ARG A 57 3.27 -6.66 -7.53
N GLY A 58 3.58 -5.37 -7.44
CA GLY A 58 2.65 -4.28 -7.58
C GLY A 58 1.94 -4.17 -8.93
N GLU A 59 2.40 -4.83 -9.98
CA GLU A 59 1.82 -4.70 -11.33
C GLU A 59 0.54 -5.54 -11.53
N HIS A 60 0.25 -6.49 -10.62
CA HIS A 60 -0.83 -7.46 -10.77
C HIS A 60 -2.08 -7.21 -9.90
N TYR A 61 -2.21 -6.03 -9.31
CA TYR A 61 -3.40 -5.67 -8.53
C TYR A 61 -4.37 -4.87 -9.42
N SER A 62 -5.17 -5.60 -10.21
CA SER A 62 -6.36 -5.10 -10.92
C SER A 62 -7.61 -5.47 -10.12
#